data_AF-A0A165CY07-F1
#
_entry.id   AF-A0A165CY07-F1
#
_cell.length_a   1.000
_cell.length_b   1.000
_cell.length_c   1.000
_cell.angle_alpha   90.00
_cell.angle_beta   90.00
_cell.angle_gamma   90.00
#
_symmetry.space_group_name_H-M   'P 1'
#
loop_
_entity.id
_entity.type
_entity.pdbx_description
1 polymer ?
#
loop_
_entity_poly.entity_id
_entity_poly.type
_entity_poly.pdbx_seq_one_letter_code
_entity_poly.pdbx_strand_id
1 'polypeptide(L)'
;MIEAASATINAMIDGTAATLLVVYPHGVREKDLKPTLLVIKDWFIVFNRNTGDIEGKLPSSTASYPVAVILVMGYLHPSSNSPNERVHITGRLSTASAWALNPRENDSCVHIYAKNSALVGGYDSWLLKKKNKSKLSSPNIQVKVEAALNEHRGVLGQGDLA
;
A
#
# COMPACT_ATOMS: atom_id res chain seq x y z
N MET A 1 -11.07 -1.30 19.47
CA MET A 1 -11.08 -2.03 18.19
C MET A 1 -10.25 -1.21 17.22
N ILE A 2 -9.43 -1.82 16.35
CA ILE A 2 -8.71 -1.04 15.34
C ILE A 2 -9.68 -0.84 14.17
N GLU A 3 -10.03 0.41 13.88
CA GLU A 3 -11.02 0.75 12.87
C GLU A 3 -10.39 0.87 11.49
N ALA A 4 -11.18 0.54 10.47
CA ALA A 4 -10.79 0.75 9.08
C ALA A 4 -10.52 2.23 8.85
N ALA A 5 -9.49 2.55 8.07
CA ALA A 5 -9.07 3.93 7.85
C ALA A 5 -8.45 4.11 6.46
N SER A 6 -8.43 5.33 5.97
CA SER A 6 -7.66 5.69 4.76
C SER A 6 -6.83 6.93 5.00
N ALA A 7 -5.81 7.12 4.17
CA ALA A 7 -4.99 8.32 4.14
C ALA A 7 -4.48 8.56 2.72
N THR A 8 -4.02 9.78 2.47
CA THR A 8 -3.47 10.17 1.17
C THR A 8 -1.98 10.47 1.29
N ILE A 9 -1.18 10.02 0.32
CA ILE A 9 0.22 10.40 0.17
C ILE A 9 0.35 11.21 -1.12
N ASN A 10 0.95 12.40 -1.01
CA ASN A 10 1.41 13.17 -2.16
C ASN A 10 2.93 13.08 -2.26
N ALA A 11 3.44 12.86 -3.47
CA ALA A 11 4.88 12.79 -3.74
C ALA A 11 5.20 13.43 -5.10
N MET A 12 6.45 13.87 -5.23
CA MET A 12 7.03 14.29 -6.51
C MET A 12 7.84 13.12 -7.07
N ILE A 13 7.50 12.67 -8.27
CA ILE A 13 8.14 11.58 -8.98
C ILE A 13 8.69 12.16 -10.28
N ASP A 14 10.00 12.33 -10.32
CA ASP A 14 10.73 12.90 -11.47
C ASP A 14 10.14 14.24 -11.97
N GLY A 15 9.82 15.11 -11.00
CA GLY A 15 9.24 16.43 -11.26
C GLY A 15 7.72 16.44 -11.49
N THR A 16 7.07 15.28 -11.52
CA THR A 16 5.61 15.16 -11.67
C THR A 16 4.94 14.89 -10.32
N ALA A 17 3.89 15.61 -10.01
CA ALA A 17 3.08 15.34 -8.81
C ALA A 17 2.30 14.03 -8.99
N ALA A 18 2.36 13.16 -7.99
CA ALA A 18 1.63 11.91 -7.94
C ALA A 18 0.96 11.72 -6.57
N THR A 19 -0.24 11.14 -6.58
CA THR A 19 -1.04 10.89 -5.38
C THR A 19 -1.31 9.41 -5.24
N LEU A 20 -1.16 8.90 -4.02
CA LEU A 20 -1.51 7.54 -3.64
C LEU A 20 -2.59 7.58 -2.56
N LEU A 21 -3.69 6.88 -2.81
CA LEU A 21 -4.68 6.56 -1.79
C LEU A 21 -4.25 5.28 -1.05
N VAL A 22 -4.06 5.37 0.26
CA VAL A 22 -3.73 4.23 1.13
C VAL A 22 -4.97 3.85 1.90
N VAL A 23 -5.41 2.59 1.78
CA VAL A 23 -6.61 2.07 2.42
C VAL A 23 -6.23 0.94 3.38
N TYR A 24 -6.67 1.03 4.63
CA TYR A 24 -6.47 0.03 5.68
C TYR A 24 -7.83 -0.65 5.99
N PRO A 25 -8.27 -1.66 5.22
CA PRO A 25 -9.57 -2.30 5.41
C PRO A 25 -9.68 -3.07 6.74
N HIS A 26 -8.54 -3.42 7.33
CA HIS A 26 -8.47 -4.09 8.64
C HIS A 26 -8.01 -3.14 9.75
N GLY A 27 -7.88 -1.86 9.43
CA GLY A 27 -7.44 -0.81 10.32
C GLY A 27 -5.93 -0.76 10.55
N VAL A 28 -5.52 0.31 11.23
CA VAL A 28 -4.14 0.62 11.60
C VAL A 28 -4.13 1.29 12.97
N ARG A 29 -3.11 1.01 13.80
CA ARG A 29 -2.98 1.67 15.10
C ARG A 29 -2.53 3.11 14.88
N GLU A 30 -3.06 4.04 15.67
CA GLU A 30 -2.75 5.47 15.52
C GLU A 30 -1.24 5.75 15.56
N LYS A 31 -0.55 5.22 16.58
CA LYS A 31 0.92 5.36 16.73
C LYS A 31 1.74 4.81 15.55
N ASP A 32 1.14 3.94 14.75
CA ASP A 32 1.76 3.20 13.66
C ASP A 32 1.42 3.83 12.29
N LEU A 33 0.38 4.65 12.20
CA LEU A 33 -0.13 5.22 10.95
C LEU A 33 0.94 6.05 10.23
N LYS A 34 1.45 7.11 10.86
CA LYS A 34 2.43 7.99 10.24
C LYS A 34 3.73 7.28 9.85
N PRO A 35 4.38 6.47 10.71
CA PRO A 35 5.54 5.69 10.30
C PRO A 35 5.27 4.76 9.11
N THR A 36 4.08 4.17 9.02
CA THR A 36 3.71 3.30 7.90
C THR A 36 3.60 4.09 6.61
N LEU A 37 2.92 5.24 6.66
CA LEU A 37 2.75 6.11 5.51
C LEU A 37 4.10 6.60 4.98
N LEU A 38 5.08 6.85 5.86
CA LEU A 38 6.45 7.20 5.44
C LEU A 38 7.12 6.05 4.66
N VAL A 39 7.05 4.82 5.16
CA VAL A 39 7.58 3.64 4.45
C VAL A 39 6.87 3.44 3.11
N ILE A 40 5.54 3.57 3.08
CA ILE A 40 4.74 3.45 1.85
C ILE A 40 5.07 4.59 0.88
N LYS A 41 5.32 5.82 1.35
CA LYS A 41 5.68 6.96 0.49
C LYS A 41 6.98 6.71 -0.25
N ASP A 42 8.00 6.24 0.44
CA ASP A 42 9.30 5.94 -0.18
C ASP A 42 9.16 4.81 -1.21
N TRP A 43 8.45 3.73 -0.85
CA TRP A 43 8.12 2.66 -1.77
C TRP A 43 7.33 3.17 -2.99
N PHE A 44 6.33 4.02 -2.80
CA PHE A 44 5.48 4.57 -3.85
C PHE A 44 6.31 5.33 -4.89
N ILE A 45 7.27 6.15 -4.44
CA ILE A 45 8.20 6.86 -5.31
C ILE A 45 9.04 5.87 -6.12
N VAL A 46 9.63 4.85 -5.46
CA VAL A 46 10.46 3.83 -6.12
C VAL A 46 9.67 3.02 -7.15
N PHE A 47 8.46 2.60 -6.79
CA PHE A 47 7.58 1.81 -7.67
C PHE A 47 7.15 2.62 -8.90
N ASN A 48 6.74 3.87 -8.73
CA ASN A 48 6.30 4.71 -9.85
C ASN A 48 7.47 5.34 -10.65
N ARG A 49 8.71 5.24 -10.17
CA ARG A 49 9.93 5.39 -10.99
C ARG A 49 10.26 4.16 -11.84
N ASN A 50 9.41 3.14 -11.79
CA ASN A 50 9.62 1.86 -12.44
C ASN A 50 10.92 1.15 -12.01
N THR A 51 11.35 1.33 -10.76
CA THR A 51 12.56 0.66 -10.24
C THR A 51 12.23 -0.79 -9.89
N GLY A 52 13.10 -1.74 -10.27
CA GLY A 52 12.89 -3.16 -10.05
C GLY A 52 12.76 -3.57 -8.57
N ASP A 53 12.04 -4.67 -8.34
CA ASP A 53 11.98 -5.33 -7.03
C ASP A 53 13.28 -6.08 -6.70
N ILE A 54 13.35 -6.75 -5.53
CA ILE A 54 14.53 -7.53 -5.14
C ILE A 54 14.86 -8.71 -6.08
N GLU A 55 13.94 -9.10 -6.96
CA GLU A 55 14.13 -10.10 -8.02
C GLU A 55 14.34 -9.46 -9.41
N GLY A 56 14.44 -8.13 -9.48
CA GLY A 56 14.62 -7.37 -10.72
C GLY A 56 13.35 -7.16 -11.55
N LYS A 57 12.15 -7.53 -11.04
CA LYS A 57 10.89 -7.33 -11.77
C LYS A 57 10.48 -5.87 -11.75
N LEU A 58 10.16 -5.33 -12.92
CA LEU A 58 9.76 -3.94 -13.07
C LEU A 58 8.26 -3.74 -12.81
N PRO A 59 7.86 -2.66 -12.12
CA PRO A 59 6.47 -2.23 -11.97
C PRO A 59 5.66 -2.19 -13.29
N SER A 60 6.27 -1.72 -14.38
CA SER A 60 5.66 -1.62 -15.71
C SER A 60 5.28 -2.96 -16.34
N SER A 61 5.72 -4.08 -15.75
CA SER A 61 5.27 -5.42 -16.14
C SER A 61 3.88 -5.80 -15.56
N THR A 62 3.31 -4.94 -14.73
CA THR A 62 2.01 -5.12 -14.06
C THR A 62 0.94 -4.20 -14.66
N ALA A 63 -0.34 -4.53 -14.50
CA ALA A 63 -1.42 -3.61 -14.86
C ALA A 63 -1.73 -2.60 -13.73
N SER A 64 -0.97 -2.64 -12.63
CA SER A 64 -1.06 -1.71 -11.49
C SER A 64 -0.17 -0.50 -11.65
N TYR A 65 0.62 -0.40 -12.72
CA TYR A 65 1.56 0.69 -12.96
C TYR A 65 1.00 1.72 -13.95
N PRO A 66 1.06 3.04 -13.67
CA PRO A 66 1.47 3.62 -12.39
C PRO A 66 0.44 3.35 -11.29
N VAL A 67 0.91 3.08 -10.08
CA VAL A 67 0.03 2.81 -8.94
C VAL A 67 -0.60 4.12 -8.47
N ALA A 68 -1.87 4.08 -8.12
CA ALA A 68 -2.60 5.20 -7.54
C ALA A 68 -3.36 4.82 -6.26
N VAL A 69 -3.55 3.51 -6.01
CA VAL A 69 -4.19 3.01 -4.79
C VAL A 69 -3.43 1.80 -4.25
N ILE A 70 -3.27 1.74 -2.93
CA ILE A 70 -2.80 0.57 -2.21
C ILE A 70 -3.76 0.19 -1.09
N LEU A 71 -4.13 -1.09 -1.04
CA LEU A 71 -4.86 -1.68 0.09
C LEU A 71 -3.87 -2.41 0.98
N VAL A 72 -3.69 -1.93 2.19
CA VAL A 72 -2.80 -2.53 3.19
C VAL A 72 -3.54 -3.67 3.88
N MET A 73 -3.27 -4.89 3.42
CA MET A 73 -3.92 -6.12 3.90
C MET A 73 -3.25 -6.69 5.15
N GLY A 74 -1.97 -6.38 5.36
CA GLY A 74 -1.22 -6.85 6.52
C GLY A 74 -0.20 -5.79 6.94
N TYR A 75 -0.26 -5.41 8.21
CA TYR A 75 0.65 -4.46 8.83
C TYR A 75 1.90 -5.20 9.34
N LEU A 76 3.10 -4.65 9.09
CA LEU A 76 4.43 -5.13 9.51
C LEU A 76 4.38 -6.48 10.26
N HIS A 77 4.32 -7.57 9.49
CA HIS A 77 4.08 -8.94 9.99
C HIS A 77 5.00 -9.93 9.29
N PRO A 78 5.34 -11.06 9.95
CA PRO A 78 5.86 -12.22 9.24
C PRO A 78 4.76 -12.84 8.38
N SER A 79 5.13 -13.37 7.21
CA SER A 79 4.18 -14.14 6.41
C SER A 79 3.88 -15.47 7.09
N SER A 80 2.60 -15.79 7.30
CA SER A 80 2.19 -17.11 7.81
C SER A 80 2.51 -18.24 6.82
N ASN A 81 2.51 -17.94 5.52
CA ASN A 81 2.80 -18.90 4.45
C ASN A 81 4.29 -18.96 4.09
N SER A 82 5.10 -18.06 4.63
CA SER A 82 6.54 -17.97 4.38
C SER A 82 7.21 -17.42 5.65
N PRO A 83 7.29 -18.22 6.72
CA PRO A 83 7.73 -17.74 8.04
C PRO A 83 9.18 -17.25 8.06
N ASN A 84 9.99 -17.68 7.08
CA ASN A 84 11.37 -17.22 6.90
C ASN A 84 11.47 -15.92 6.09
N GLU A 85 10.36 -15.44 5.53
CA GLU A 85 10.31 -14.16 4.86
C GLU A 85 10.44 -13.03 5.89
N ARG A 86 11.25 -12.02 5.56
CA ARG A 86 11.41 -10.81 6.38
C ARG A 86 10.04 -10.20 6.67
N VAL A 87 9.91 -9.59 7.84
CA VAL A 87 8.69 -8.86 8.23
C VAL A 87 8.39 -7.74 7.23
N HIS A 88 7.15 -7.64 6.77
CA HIS A 88 6.76 -6.72 5.70
C HIS A 88 5.35 -6.16 5.88
N ILE A 89 5.06 -5.12 5.11
CA ILE A 89 3.71 -4.65 4.84
C ILE A 89 3.21 -5.38 3.58
N THR A 90 2.02 -5.96 3.65
CA THR A 90 1.38 -6.59 2.50
C THR A 90 0.38 -5.62 1.89
N GLY A 91 0.66 -5.19 0.66
CA GLY A 91 -0.16 -4.26 -0.11
C GLY A 91 -0.81 -4.93 -1.32
N ARG A 92 -1.99 -4.44 -1.71
CA ARG A 92 -2.56 -4.73 -3.03
C ARG A 92 -2.73 -3.47 -3.84
N LEU A 93 -2.24 -3.51 -5.05
CA LEU A 93 -2.08 -2.33 -5.89
C LEU A 93 -3.23 -2.22 -6.88
N SER A 94 -3.59 -0.99 -7.20
CA SER A 94 -4.53 -0.68 -8.27
C SER A 94 -4.17 0.67 -8.90
N THR A 95 -4.60 0.86 -10.15
CA THR A 95 -4.53 2.13 -10.86
C THR A 95 -5.76 2.98 -10.55
N ALA A 96 -5.72 4.27 -10.87
CA ALA A 96 -6.88 5.14 -10.70
C ALA A 96 -8.07 4.67 -11.55
N SER A 97 -7.81 4.22 -12.79
CA SER A 97 -8.85 3.74 -13.70
C SER A 97 -9.48 2.43 -13.21
N ALA A 98 -8.66 1.45 -12.78
CA ALA A 98 -9.17 0.20 -12.24
C ALA A 98 -9.93 0.40 -10.92
N TRP A 99 -9.47 1.33 -10.07
CA TRP A 99 -10.13 1.66 -8.81
C TRP A 99 -11.49 2.35 -8.98
N ALA A 100 -11.71 3.06 -10.09
CA ALA A 100 -12.98 3.69 -10.41
C ALA A 100 -14.08 2.68 -10.80
N LEU A 101 -13.72 1.43 -11.11
CA LEU A 101 -14.65 0.38 -11.49
C LEU A 101 -15.34 -0.26 -10.26
N ASN A 102 -16.54 -0.81 -10.48
CA ASN A 102 -17.20 -1.70 -9.52
C ASN A 102 -17.35 -3.11 -10.15
N PRO A 103 -16.77 -4.17 -9.56
CA PRO A 103 -15.93 -4.18 -8.37
C PRO A 103 -14.55 -3.57 -8.60
N ARG A 104 -13.96 -3.01 -7.53
CA ARG A 104 -12.60 -2.47 -7.55
C ARG A 104 -11.62 -3.63 -7.69
N GLU A 105 -11.09 -3.87 -8.87
CA GLU A 105 -10.11 -4.94 -9.05
C GLU A 105 -8.72 -4.46 -8.59
N ASN A 106 -7.99 -5.37 -7.94
CA ASN A 106 -6.55 -5.23 -7.71
C ASN A 106 -5.85 -6.30 -8.54
N ASP A 107 -4.69 -5.98 -9.07
CA ASP A 107 -4.06 -6.84 -10.06
C ASP A 107 -2.61 -7.22 -9.67
N SER A 108 -2.11 -6.68 -8.55
CA SER A 108 -0.79 -7.02 -7.99
C SER A 108 -0.79 -7.02 -6.47
N CYS A 109 -0.05 -7.97 -5.88
CA CYS A 109 0.28 -8.00 -4.46
C CYS A 109 1.75 -7.61 -4.29
N VAL A 110 2.04 -6.79 -3.29
CA VAL A 110 3.41 -6.36 -2.97
C VAL A 110 3.72 -6.65 -1.51
N HIS A 111 4.94 -7.06 -1.24
CA HIS A 111 5.53 -7.00 0.08
C HIS A 111 6.49 -5.82 0.12
N ILE A 112 6.30 -4.91 1.08
CA ILE A 112 7.15 -3.73 1.30
C ILE A 112 7.94 -3.96 2.58
N TYR A 113 9.26 -3.96 2.49
CA TYR A 113 10.15 -4.21 3.61
C TYR A 113 10.66 -2.89 4.19
N ALA A 114 10.60 -2.78 5.52
CA ALA A 114 11.23 -1.70 6.26
C ALA A 114 12.64 -2.12 6.71
N LYS A 115 13.54 -1.14 6.89
CA LYS A 115 14.89 -1.39 7.42
C LYS A 115 14.79 -1.96 8.83
N ASN A 116 15.64 -2.95 9.14
CA ASN A 116 15.67 -3.64 10.43
C ASN A 116 14.32 -4.21 10.89
N SER A 117 13.40 -4.48 9.95
CA SER A 117 12.04 -4.96 10.26
C SER A 117 11.25 -4.02 11.18
N ALA A 118 11.54 -2.70 11.14
CA ALA A 118 10.89 -1.70 11.97
C ALA A 118 10.52 -0.47 11.13
N LEU A 119 9.28 0.04 11.28
CA LEU A 119 8.81 1.18 10.50
C LEU A 119 9.66 2.44 10.69
N VAL A 120 10.17 2.65 11.90
CA VAL A 120 11.05 3.78 12.24
C VAL A 120 12.38 3.77 11.46
N GLY A 121 12.77 2.61 10.91
CA GLY A 121 13.94 2.48 10.04
C GLY A 121 13.71 3.00 8.62
N GLY A 122 12.47 3.29 8.24
CA GLY A 122 12.10 3.69 6.89
C GLY A 122 12.09 2.53 5.89
N TYR A 123 11.86 2.86 4.62
CA TYR A 123 11.81 1.90 3.53
C TYR A 123 13.19 1.28 3.23
N ASP A 124 13.19 0.00 2.86
CA ASP A 124 14.37 -0.75 2.43
C ASP A 124 14.24 -1.25 0.99
N SER A 125 13.27 -2.13 0.76
CA SER A 125 13.10 -2.84 -0.51
C SER A 125 11.66 -3.33 -0.67
N TRP A 126 11.35 -3.94 -1.81
CA TRP A 126 10.03 -4.52 -2.07
C TRP A 126 10.13 -5.78 -2.94
N LEU A 127 9.07 -6.59 -2.91
CA LEU A 127 8.93 -7.80 -3.71
C LEU A 127 7.54 -7.87 -4.33
N LEU A 128 7.46 -8.07 -5.65
CA LEU A 128 6.22 -8.34 -6.35
C LEU A 128 5.80 -9.80 -6.15
N LYS A 129 4.65 -10.03 -5.51
CA LYS A 129 4.09 -11.36 -5.30
C LYS A 129 3.04 -11.69 -6.37
N LYS A 130 2.98 -12.96 -6.79
CA LYS A 130 2.09 -13.42 -7.86
C LYS A 130 0.59 -13.35 -7.50
N LYS A 131 -0.18 -13.16 -8.59
CA LYS A 131 -1.59 -12.77 -8.77
C LYS A 131 -2.66 -13.78 -8.31
N ASN A 132 -2.60 -14.34 -7.11
CA ASN A 132 -3.76 -15.14 -6.66
C ASN A 132 -4.93 -14.21 -6.30
N LYS A 133 -5.85 -14.14 -7.29
CA LYS A 133 -7.10 -13.38 -7.35
C LYS A 133 -7.70 -13.21 -5.98
N SER A 134 -7.52 -12.04 -5.43
CA SER A 134 -8.29 -11.69 -4.27
C SER A 134 -9.09 -10.47 -4.63
N LYS A 135 -10.21 -10.80 -5.28
CA LYS A 135 -11.25 -9.88 -5.71
C LYS A 135 -11.62 -9.00 -4.51
N LEU A 136 -11.56 -7.69 -4.68
CA LEU A 136 -12.16 -6.78 -3.70
C LEU A 136 -13.69 -6.72 -3.86
N SER A 137 -14.23 -7.51 -4.79
CA SER A 137 -15.65 -7.68 -5.03
C SER A 137 -16.38 -8.42 -3.90
N SER A 138 -15.67 -8.96 -2.89
CA SER A 138 -16.38 -9.64 -1.80
C SER A 138 -17.13 -8.59 -0.96
N PRO A 139 -18.41 -8.82 -0.61
CA PRO A 139 -19.19 -7.83 0.13
C PRO A 139 -18.52 -7.35 1.42
N ASN A 140 -17.85 -8.27 2.14
CA ASN A 140 -17.10 -7.94 3.36
C ASN A 140 -15.95 -6.95 3.09
N ILE A 141 -15.18 -7.15 2.02
CA ILE A 141 -14.10 -6.23 1.68
C ILE A 141 -14.65 -4.89 1.18
N GLN A 142 -15.75 -4.89 0.42
CA GLN A 142 -16.39 -3.65 -0.04
C GLN A 142 -16.84 -2.79 1.15
N VAL A 143 -17.54 -3.37 2.13
CA VAL A 143 -17.98 -2.67 3.34
C VAL A 143 -16.79 -2.08 4.11
N LYS A 144 -15.69 -2.83 4.23
CA LYS A 144 -14.47 -2.36 4.92
C LYS A 144 -13.75 -1.24 4.19
N VAL A 145 -13.70 -1.31 2.86
CA VAL A 145 -13.15 -0.23 2.04
C VAL A 145 -14.01 1.01 2.18
N GLU A 146 -15.33 0.89 2.11
CA GLU A 146 -16.24 2.03 2.29
C GLU A 146 -16.08 2.67 3.68
N ALA A 147 -16.04 1.85 4.74
CA ALA A 147 -15.76 2.32 6.09
C ALA A 147 -14.40 3.05 6.18
N ALA A 148 -13.34 2.49 5.57
CA ALA A 148 -12.03 3.12 5.53
C ALA A 148 -12.03 4.47 4.80
N LEU A 149 -12.80 4.60 3.70
CA LEU A 149 -12.90 5.84 2.95
C LEU A 149 -13.68 6.92 3.71
N ASN A 150 -14.70 6.52 4.49
CA ASN A 150 -15.43 7.43 5.37
C ASN A 150 -14.55 7.91 6.55
N GLU A 151 -13.64 7.06 7.02
CA GLU A 151 -12.67 7.38 8.07
C GLU A 151 -11.31 7.81 7.48
N HIS A 152 -11.31 8.89 6.70
CA HIS A 152 -10.10 9.46 6.12
C HIS A 152 -9.30 10.24 7.16
N ARG A 153 -8.05 9.82 7.40
CA ARG A 153 -7.14 10.35 8.44
C ARG A 153 -6.27 11.52 7.94
N GLY A 154 -6.50 12.03 6.74
CA GLY A 154 -5.79 13.17 6.18
C GLY A 154 -4.67 12.82 5.19
N VAL A 155 -3.80 13.80 4.95
CA VAL A 155 -2.74 13.76 3.93
C VAL A 155 -1.38 13.77 4.59
N LEU A 156 -0.50 12.83 4.25
CA LEU A 156 0.87 12.80 4.76
C LEU A 156 1.61 14.10 4.41
N GLY A 157 2.19 14.76 5.41
CA GLY A 157 2.83 16.06 5.31
C GLY A 157 1.90 17.24 5.59
N GLN A 158 0.66 17.01 6.05
CA GLN A 158 -0.32 18.05 6.40
C GLN A 158 -1.06 17.69 7.70
N GLY A 159 -1.47 18.72 8.45
CA GLY A 159 -2.27 18.55 9.68
C GLY A 159 -1.58 17.62 10.69
N ASP A 160 -2.35 16.68 11.25
CA ASP A 160 -1.86 15.68 12.21
C ASP A 160 -0.85 14.68 11.60
N LEU A 161 -0.77 14.63 10.27
CA LEU A 161 0.20 13.81 9.53
C LEU A 161 1.38 14.63 8.97
N ALA A 162 1.55 15.90 9.37
CA ALA A 162 2.68 16.75 8.99
C ALA A 162 4.02 16.22 9.53
#